data_AF-A0A1S1LXX6-F1
#
_entry.id   AF-A0A1S1LXX6-F1
#
_cell.length_a   1.000
_cell.length_b   1.000
_cell.length_c   1.000
_cell.angle_alpha   90.00
_cell.angle_beta   90.00
_cell.angle_gamma   90.00
#
_symmetry.space_group_name_H-M   'P 1'
#
loop_
_entity.id
_entity.type
_entity.pdbx_description
1 polymer ?
#
loop_
_entity_poly.entity_id
_entity_poly.type
_entity_poly.pdbx_seq_one_letter_code
_entity_poly.pdbx_strand_id
1 'polypeptide(L)'
;MPTHVVIEHKWKVTIHCPENTQRVSATAYRPDVELLPTRIECEWTRGKADPIYVFWGPRILKTGVPGKPIDGTASRADQVPAWVLEMLDPYKPLWDQES
;
A
#
# COMPACT_ATOMS: atom_id res chain seq x y z
N MET A 1 -13.69 13.52 36.06
CA MET A 1 -13.17 12.27 35.46
C MET A 1 -11.98 12.65 34.59
N PRO A 2 -10.81 12.01 34.70
CA PRO A 2 -9.72 12.30 33.76
C PRO A 2 -10.17 11.88 32.35
N THR A 3 -9.99 12.76 31.38
CA THR A 3 -10.27 12.47 29.97
C THR A 3 -9.34 11.35 29.53
N HIS A 4 -9.89 10.20 29.13
CA HIS A 4 -9.09 9.13 28.55
C HIS A 4 -8.62 9.59 27.16
N VAL A 5 -7.31 9.82 27.01
CA VAL A 5 -6.69 10.21 25.74
C VAL A 5 -5.96 9.01 25.17
N VAL A 6 -6.29 8.67 23.92
CA VAL A 6 -5.58 7.65 23.14
C VAL A 6 -4.83 8.36 22.01
N ILE A 7 -3.52 8.17 21.94
CA ILE A 7 -2.66 8.75 20.90
C ILE A 7 -2.26 7.63 19.93
N GLU A 8 -2.66 7.76 18.66
CA GLU A 8 -2.26 6.85 17.59
C GLU A 8 -1.12 7.49 16.77
N HIS A 9 0.01 6.80 16.67
CA HIS A 9 1.15 7.25 15.86
C HIS A 9 1.15 6.53 14.52
N LYS A 10 1.09 7.30 13.43
CA LYS A 10 1.07 6.80 12.05
C LYS A 10 2.23 7.38 11.25
N TRP A 11 2.82 6.55 10.41
CA TRP A 11 3.81 6.93 9.40
C TRP A 11 3.27 6.54 8.04
N LYS A 12 3.19 7.50 7.12
CA LYS A 12 2.69 7.27 5.76
C LYS A 12 3.72 7.68 4.74
N VAL A 13 3.96 6.80 3.78
CA VAL A 13 4.82 7.03 2.63
C VAL A 13 3.97 6.95 1.37
N THR A 14 4.08 7.96 0.52
CA THR A 14 3.42 8.00 -0.79
C THR A 14 4.49 8.02 -1.87
N ILE A 15 4.47 7.02 -2.75
CA ILE A 15 5.37 6.91 -3.89
C ILE A 15 4.58 7.14 -5.17
N HIS A 16 5.01 8.13 -5.95
CA HIS A 16 4.51 8.38 -7.30
C HIS A 16 5.41 7.66 -8.31
N CYS A 17 4.81 6.80 -9.13
CA CYS A 17 5.51 5.97 -10.10
C CYS A 17 4.76 5.98 -11.46
N PRO A 18 4.66 7.15 -12.13
CA PRO A 18 3.84 7.31 -13.33
C PRO A 18 4.28 6.43 -14.51
N GLU A 19 5.56 6.02 -14.52
CA GLU A 19 6.16 5.19 -15.57
C GLU A 19 6.23 3.70 -15.20
N ASN A 20 5.62 3.30 -14.07
CA ASN A 20 5.61 1.89 -13.66
C ASN A 20 4.90 1.01 -14.70
N THR A 21 5.54 -0.12 -15.04
CA THR A 21 5.01 -1.13 -15.96
C THR A 21 4.56 -2.41 -15.25
N GLN A 22 4.81 -2.52 -13.94
CA GLN A 22 4.49 -3.70 -13.14
C GLN A 22 3.05 -3.63 -12.62
N ARG A 23 2.34 -4.76 -12.65
CA ARG A 23 0.95 -4.84 -12.21
C ARG A 23 0.84 -5.29 -10.77
N VAL A 24 -0.29 -4.96 -10.16
CA VAL A 24 -0.66 -5.43 -8.81
C VAL A 24 -2.13 -5.85 -8.82
N SER A 25 -2.49 -6.78 -7.94
CA SER A 25 -3.90 -7.06 -7.68
C SER A 25 -4.55 -5.83 -7.02
N ALA A 26 -5.76 -5.48 -7.45
CA ALA A 26 -6.52 -4.40 -6.84
C ALA A 26 -6.90 -4.73 -5.40
N THR A 27 -7.31 -5.95 -5.11
CA THR A 27 -7.65 -6.33 -3.73
C THR A 27 -7.34 -7.81 -3.49
N ALA A 28 -7.15 -8.16 -2.21
CA ALA A 28 -6.95 -9.55 -1.78
C ALA A 28 -8.07 -10.49 -2.22
N TYR A 29 -9.30 -9.99 -2.27
CA TYR A 29 -10.53 -10.75 -2.55
C TYR A 29 -10.97 -10.69 -4.02
N ARG A 30 -10.25 -9.95 -4.88
CA ARG A 30 -10.44 -9.92 -6.33
C ARG A 30 -9.09 -10.00 -7.06
N PRO A 31 -8.37 -11.12 -6.94
CA PRO A 31 -7.06 -11.31 -7.59
C PRO A 31 -7.14 -11.27 -9.13
N ASP A 32 -8.33 -11.44 -9.71
CA ASP A 32 -8.58 -11.32 -11.15
C ASP A 32 -8.62 -9.87 -11.64
N VAL A 33 -8.70 -8.90 -10.73
CA VAL A 33 -8.70 -7.47 -11.06
C VAL A 33 -7.31 -6.93 -10.85
N GLU A 34 -6.56 -6.77 -11.94
CA GLU A 34 -5.25 -6.13 -11.93
C GLU A 34 -5.35 -4.62 -12.15
N LEU A 35 -4.39 -3.87 -11.61
CA LEU A 35 -4.16 -2.47 -11.91
C LEU A 35 -2.67 -2.21 -12.17
N LEU A 36 -2.39 -1.15 -12.92
CA LEU A 36 -1.05 -0.62 -13.14
C LEU A 36 -0.83 0.60 -12.22
N PRO A 37 -0.24 0.43 -11.02
CA PRO A 37 -0.20 1.51 -10.06
C PRO A 37 0.70 2.63 -10.55
N THR A 38 0.19 3.84 -10.48
CA THR A 38 0.94 5.09 -10.70
C THR A 38 1.15 5.85 -9.39
N ARG A 39 0.46 5.44 -8.32
CA ARG A 39 0.68 5.88 -6.94
C ARG A 39 0.53 4.69 -6.00
N ILE A 40 1.44 4.60 -5.03
CA ILE A 40 1.44 3.59 -3.97
C ILE A 40 1.55 4.31 -2.64
N GLU A 41 0.67 4.01 -1.70
CA GLU A 41 0.77 4.46 -0.32
C GLU A 41 1.00 3.28 0.60
N CYS A 42 1.80 3.49 1.64
CA CYS A 42 2.02 2.55 2.72
C CYS A 42 1.89 3.28 4.04
N GLU A 43 1.02 2.79 4.92
CA GLU A 43 0.78 3.34 6.25
C GLU A 43 1.15 2.31 7.31
N TRP A 44 2.09 2.68 8.18
CA TRP A 44 2.41 1.96 9.40
C TRP A 44 1.73 2.66 10.58
N THR A 45 1.10 1.88 11.45
CA THR A 45 0.57 2.37 12.73
C THR A 45 1.37 1.73 13.87
N ARG A 46 1.92 2.53 14.79
CA ARG A 46 2.64 2.00 15.96
C ARG A 46 1.71 1.07 16.77
N GLY A 47 2.22 -0.12 17.10
CA GLY A 47 1.45 -1.16 17.81
C GLY A 47 0.60 -2.08 16.91
N LYS A 48 0.54 -1.84 15.59
CA LYS A 48 0.00 -2.81 14.62
C LYS A 48 1.13 -3.59 13.96
N ALA A 49 0.90 -4.90 13.76
CA ALA A 49 1.91 -5.79 13.19
C ALA A 49 2.20 -5.48 11.71
N ASP A 50 1.14 -5.31 10.91
CA ASP A 50 1.25 -5.14 9.47
C ASP A 50 0.85 -3.73 9.00
N PRO A 51 1.57 -3.15 8.05
CA PRO A 51 1.16 -1.93 7.38
C PRO A 51 -0.02 -2.17 6.43
N ILE A 52 -0.68 -1.07 6.06
CA ILE A 52 -1.70 -1.05 5.02
C ILE A 52 -1.09 -0.46 3.76
N TYR A 53 -1.26 -1.16 2.65
CA TYR A 53 -0.86 -0.73 1.32
C TYR A 53 -2.09 -0.29 0.53
N VAL A 54 -1.97 0.82 -0.18
CA VAL A 54 -3.01 1.28 -1.09
C VAL A 54 -2.39 1.59 -2.44
N PHE A 55 -3.02 1.11 -3.50
CA PHE A 55 -2.56 1.23 -4.87
C PHE A 55 -3.58 2.05 -5.65
N TRP A 56 -3.12 2.99 -6.47
CA TRP A 56 -3.96 3.72 -7.41
C TRP A 56 -3.37 3.65 -8.79
N GLY A 57 -4.22 3.36 -9.77
CA GLY A 57 -3.82 3.38 -11.16
C GLY A 57 -4.90 2.82 -12.08
N PRO A 58 -4.66 2.87 -13.40
CA PRO A 58 -5.57 2.30 -14.38
C PRO A 58 -5.81 0.80 -14.11
N ARG A 59 -7.09 0.41 -14.06
CA ARG A 59 -7.48 -1.00 -14.08
C ARG A 59 -7.02 -1.63 -15.40
N ILE A 60 -6.45 -2.82 -15.36
CA ILE A 60 -6.16 -3.58 -16.58
C ILE A 60 -7.42 -4.35 -17.00
N LEU A 61 -7.93 -4.08 -18.19
CA LEU A 61 -9.08 -4.79 -18.75
C LEU A 61 -8.65 -6.17 -19.26
N LYS A 62 -9.62 -7.08 -19.49
CA LYS A 62 -9.36 -8.40 -20.11
C LYS A 62 -8.66 -8.33 -21.47
N THR A 63 -8.81 -7.20 -22.17
CA THR A 63 -8.13 -6.91 -23.44
C THR A 63 -6.65 -6.51 -23.28
N GLY A 64 -6.17 -6.36 -22.04
CA GLY A 64 -4.81 -5.89 -21.72
C GLY A 64 -4.63 -4.37 -21.75
N VAL A 65 -5.67 -3.61 -22.13
CA VAL A 65 -5.63 -2.14 -22.25
C VAL A 65 -5.93 -1.48 -20.90
N PRO A 66 -5.25 -0.37 -20.54
CA PRO A 66 -5.61 0.45 -19.40
C PRO A 66 -7.04 0.99 -19.50
N GLY A 67 -7.84 0.69 -18.49
CA GLY A 67 -9.18 1.22 -18.29
C GLY A 67 -9.20 2.42 -17.35
N LYS A 68 -10.36 2.67 -16.73
CA LYS A 68 -10.51 3.74 -15.74
C LYS A 68 -9.62 3.47 -14.51
N PRO A 69 -9.03 4.53 -13.91
CA PRO A 69 -8.33 4.39 -12.63
C PRO A 69 -9.24 3.84 -11.54
N ILE A 70 -8.67 2.97 -10.73
CA ILE A 70 -9.28 2.42 -9.52
C ILE A 70 -8.28 2.51 -8.37
N ASP A 71 -8.78 2.39 -7.15
CA ASP A 71 -7.98 2.15 -5.96
C ASP A 71 -8.09 0.68 -5.51
N GLY A 72 -7.06 0.25 -4.80
CA GLY A 72 -6.93 -1.10 -4.30
C GLY A 72 -6.21 -1.12 -2.96
N THR A 73 -6.64 -1.99 -2.04
CA THR A 73 -6.07 -2.07 -0.68
C THR A 73 -5.59 -3.49 -0.39
N ALA A 74 -4.41 -3.57 0.23
CA ALA A 74 -3.80 -4.82 0.67
C ALA A 74 -3.14 -4.65 2.05
N SER A 75 -3.07 -5.73 2.81
CA SER A 75 -2.18 -5.89 3.95
C SER A 75 -0.97 -6.74 3.55
N ARG A 76 0.02 -6.89 4.45
CA ARG A 76 1.15 -7.79 4.20
C ARG A 76 0.74 -9.25 3.99
N ALA A 77 -0.38 -9.68 4.58
CA ALA A 77 -0.95 -11.00 4.36
C ALA A 77 -1.52 -11.17 2.93
N ASP A 78 -1.89 -10.07 2.29
CA ASP A 78 -2.55 -10.03 0.99
C ASP A 78 -1.53 -9.93 -0.15
N GLN A 79 -0.69 -10.96 -0.31
CA GLN A 79 0.23 -11.18 -1.45
C GLN A 79 0.77 -9.89 -2.12
N VAL A 80 1.29 -8.95 -1.33
CA VAL A 80 1.87 -7.71 -1.85
C VAL A 80 3.10 -8.06 -2.68
N PRO A 81 3.22 -7.58 -3.94
CA PRO A 81 4.34 -7.95 -4.80
C PRO A 81 5.69 -7.57 -4.21
N ALA A 82 6.70 -8.43 -4.39
CA ALA A 82 8.04 -8.25 -3.82
C ALA A 82 8.66 -6.89 -4.15
N TRP A 83 8.51 -6.42 -5.40
CA TRP A 83 9.04 -5.12 -5.83
C TRP A 83 8.46 -3.95 -5.02
N VAL A 84 7.20 -4.03 -4.57
CA VAL A 84 6.57 -3.01 -3.71
C VAL A 84 7.20 -3.05 -2.32
N LEU A 85 7.43 -4.26 -1.79
CA LEU A 85 8.06 -4.45 -0.49
C LEU A 85 9.49 -3.92 -0.48
N GLU A 86 10.29 -4.29 -1.48
CA GLU A 86 11.67 -3.82 -1.65
C GLU A 86 11.75 -2.30 -1.82
N MET A 87 10.82 -1.71 -2.58
CA MET A 87 10.76 -0.26 -2.78
C MET A 87 10.41 0.50 -1.49
N LEU A 88 9.59 -0.08 -0.61
CA LEU A 88 9.13 0.56 0.63
C LEU A 88 9.99 0.27 1.85
N ASP A 89 10.80 -0.79 1.81
CA ASP A 89 11.63 -1.25 2.93
C ASP A 89 12.51 -0.14 3.55
N PRO A 90 13.19 0.72 2.75
CA PRO A 90 14.03 1.79 3.30
C PRO A 90 13.27 2.87 4.08
N TYR A 91 11.96 2.97 3.90
CA TYR A 91 11.13 4.01 4.52
C TYR A 91 10.34 3.54 5.73
N LYS A 92 10.53 2.27 6.13
CA LYS A 92 9.85 1.71 7.29
C LYS A 92 10.23 2.49 8.57
N PRO A 93 9.25 2.96 9.36
CA PRO A 93 9.54 3.70 10.57
C PRO A 93 10.21 2.82 11.62
N LEU A 94 11.16 3.42 12.33
CA LEU A 94 11.87 2.83 13.46
C LEU A 94 11.21 3.33 14.75
N TRP A 95 10.17 2.62 15.19
CA TRP A 95 9.35 3.06 16.33
C TRP A 95 10.09 3.05 17.67
N ASP A 96 11.01 2.10 17.84
CA ASP A 96 11.69 1.81 19.10
C ASP A 96 13.21 1.72 18.92
N GLN A 97 13.80 2.62 18.13
CA GLN A 97 15.25 2.84 18.25
C GLN A 97 15.50 3.61 19.55
N GLU A 98 15.69 2.86 20.62
CA GLU A 98 16.24 3.35 21.88
C GLU A 98 17.54 4.12 21.58
N SER A 99 17.56 5.39 22.01
CA SER A 99 18.75 6.23 22.07
C SER A 99 19.48 5.99 23.38
#